data_AF-A0AAV7RUL7-F1
#
_entry.id   AF-A0AAV7RUL7-F1
#
_cell.length_a   1.000
_cell.length_b   1.000
_cell.length_c   1.000
_cell.angle_alpha   90.00
_cell.angle_beta   90.00
_cell.angle_gamma   90.00
#
_symmetry.space_group_name_H-M   'P 1'
#
loop_
_entity.id
_entity.type
_entity.pdbx_description
1 polymer ?
#
loop_
_entity_poly.entity_id
_entity_poly.type
_entity_poly.pdbx_seq_one_letter_code
_entity_poly.pdbx_strand_id
1 'polypeptide(L)'
;MDKHPHLTIMRAHRFPVVQPPNPKYPRTILVNFGDFRIKEQILQQAIKTKTFQIPGDYAFKIFSDMSVVAAHWRRELKGMILAFQKAGAQAGLVQQSKLKVFFQGRTNFIYTVDAAKSLLHEILNSEQLGRIRGGGAGAEKT
;
A
#
# COMPACT_ATOMS: atom_id res chain seq x y z
N MET A 1 -16.02 -28.36 -14.59
CA MET A 1 -15.23 -28.30 -13.34
C MET A 1 -15.20 -26.85 -12.89
N ASP A 2 -16.02 -26.53 -11.89
CA ASP A 2 -16.17 -25.16 -11.38
C ASP A 2 -14.87 -24.71 -10.73
N LYS A 3 -14.13 -23.83 -11.42
CA LYS A 3 -12.85 -23.26 -10.96
C LYS A 3 -13.09 -22.07 -10.02
N HIS A 4 -14.12 -22.12 -9.18
CA HIS A 4 -14.32 -21.10 -8.16
C HIS A 4 -13.64 -21.56 -6.88
N PRO A 5 -12.68 -20.79 -6.33
CA PRO A 5 -12.10 -21.13 -5.05
C PRO A 5 -13.21 -21.22 -4.00
N HIS A 6 -13.29 -22.35 -3.29
CA HIS A 6 -14.30 -22.54 -2.24
C HIS A 6 -14.10 -21.50 -1.13
N LEU A 7 -14.99 -20.51 -1.08
CA LEU A 7 -14.99 -19.48 -0.05
C LEU A 7 -15.35 -20.11 1.30
N THR A 8 -14.36 -20.23 2.18
CA THR A 8 -14.55 -20.72 3.54
C THR A 8 -14.40 -19.57 4.53
N ILE A 9 -15.47 -19.23 5.24
CA ILE A 9 -15.46 -18.24 6.34
C ILE A 9 -15.49 -19.00 7.65
N MET A 10 -14.44 -18.87 8.46
CA MET A 10 -14.36 -19.51 9.78
C MET A 10 -15.17 -18.73 10.81
N ARG A 11 -15.12 -17.39 10.75
CA ARG A 11 -15.80 -16.51 11.70
C ARG A 11 -16.07 -15.16 11.08
N ALA A 12 -17.23 -14.57 11.36
CA ALA A 12 -17.55 -13.19 11.04
C ALA A 12 -18.31 -12.56 12.21
N HIS A 13 -17.88 -11.39 12.68
CA HIS A 13 -18.54 -10.71 13.81
C HIS A 13 -18.27 -9.20 13.80
N ARG A 14 -19.10 -8.44 14.52
CA ARG A 14 -18.94 -6.99 14.65
C ARG A 14 -17.81 -6.63 15.62
N PHE A 15 -17.04 -5.61 15.28
CA PHE A 15 -15.94 -5.06 16.06
C PHE A 15 -16.02 -3.53 16.10
N PRO A 16 -15.80 -2.89 17.27
CA PRO A 16 -15.64 -3.49 18.59
C PRO A 16 -16.94 -4.14 19.12
N VAL A 17 -16.82 -5.03 20.12
CA VAL A 17 -17.96 -5.72 20.73
C VAL A 17 -18.94 -4.73 21.37
N VAL A 18 -18.38 -3.73 22.07
CA VAL A 18 -19.13 -2.62 22.66
C VAL A 18 -19.41 -1.58 21.59
N GLN A 19 -20.65 -1.07 21.55
CA GLN A 19 -21.02 -0.03 20.61
C GLN A 19 -20.33 1.30 20.97
N PRO A 20 -19.72 2.01 20.01
CA PRO A 20 -19.11 3.31 20.28
C PRO A 20 -20.18 4.33 20.72
N PRO A 21 -19.84 5.29 21.60
CA PRO A 21 -20.79 6.28 22.13
C PRO A 21 -21.46 7.16 21.07
N ASN A 22 -20.83 7.33 19.91
CA ASN A 22 -21.37 8.05 18.77
C ASN A 22 -21.66 7.09 17.60
N PRO A 23 -22.93 6.71 17.36
CA PRO A 23 -23.30 5.69 16.38
C PRO A 23 -23.35 6.21 14.93
N LYS A 24 -22.82 7.41 14.64
CA LYS A 24 -22.82 7.99 13.27
C LYS A 24 -22.24 7.03 12.22
N TYR A 25 -21.35 6.12 12.60
CA TYR A 25 -20.77 5.12 11.72
C TYR A 25 -21.11 3.70 12.20
N PRO A 26 -21.50 2.79 11.29
CA PRO A 26 -21.72 1.39 11.65
C PRO A 26 -20.41 0.74 12.11
N ARG A 27 -20.54 -0.27 12.98
CA ARG A 27 -19.39 -1.05 13.46
C ARG A 27 -18.76 -1.83 12.30
N THR A 28 -17.45 -2.00 12.38
CA THR A 28 -16.69 -2.82 11.43
C THR A 28 -17.07 -4.29 11.60
N ILE A 29 -16.99 -5.07 10.53
CA ILE A 29 -17.13 -6.53 10.59
C ILE A 29 -15.74 -7.13 10.41
N LEU A 30 -15.29 -7.91 11.39
CA LEU A 30 -14.06 -8.69 11.30
C LEU A 30 -14.41 -10.07 10.73
N VAL A 31 -13.71 -10.47 9.67
CA VAL A 31 -13.92 -11.74 8.97
C VAL A 31 -12.64 -12.55 8.95
N ASN A 32 -12.70 -13.77 9.48
CA ASN A 32 -11.62 -14.74 9.45
C ASN A 32 -11.91 -15.76 8.34
N PHE A 33 -11.05 -15.77 7.32
CA PHE A 33 -11.13 -16.72 6.21
C PHE A 33 -10.36 -18.00 6.55
N GLY A 34 -10.86 -19.15 6.10
CA GLY A 34 -10.18 -20.43 6.25
C GLY A 34 -8.96 -20.58 5.33
N ASP A 35 -8.93 -19.83 4.22
CA ASP A 35 -7.79 -19.78 3.30
C ASP A 35 -7.25 -18.34 3.19
N PHE A 36 -5.97 -18.18 3.51
CA PHE A 36 -5.27 -16.90 3.40
C PHE A 36 -5.20 -16.38 1.96
N ARG A 37 -5.17 -17.27 0.96
CA ARG A 37 -5.10 -16.89 -0.46
C ARG A 37 -6.38 -16.19 -0.91
N ILE A 38 -7.52 -16.67 -0.45
CA ILE A 38 -8.83 -16.06 -0.71
C ILE A 38 -8.88 -14.66 -0.09
N LYS A 39 -8.43 -14.52 1.16
CA LYS A 39 -8.30 -13.20 1.82
C LYS A 39 -7.47 -12.24 0.96
N GLU A 40 -6.31 -12.67 0.49
CA GLU A 40 -5.43 -11.83 -0.35
C GLU A 40 -6.09 -11.47 -1.69
N GLN A 41 -6.76 -12.41 -2.36
CA GLN A 41 -7.50 -12.14 -3.59
C GLN A 41 -8.61 -11.10 -3.39
N ILE A 42 -9.39 -11.22 -2.30
CA ILE A 42 -10.44 -10.26 -1.94
C ILE A 42 -9.83 -8.88 -1.69
N LEU A 43 -8.73 -8.79 -0.94
CA LEU A 43 -8.04 -7.52 -0.68
C LEU A 43 -7.49 -6.87 -1.95
N GLN A 44 -6.90 -7.67 -2.86
CA GLN A 44 -6.43 -7.18 -4.15
C GLN A 44 -7.57 -6.64 -5.01
N GLN A 45 -8.70 -7.34 -5.04
CA GLN A 45 -9.88 -6.87 -5.76
C GLN A 45 -10.46 -5.60 -5.11
N ALA A 46 -10.49 -5.52 -3.79
CA ALA A 46 -10.94 -4.34 -3.07
C ALA A 46 -10.10 -3.09 -3.36
N ILE A 47 -8.78 -3.24 -3.51
CA ILE A 47 -7.89 -2.13 -3.90
C ILE A 47 -8.23 -1.62 -5.31
N LYS A 48 -8.55 -2.53 -6.24
CA LYS A 48 -8.93 -2.17 -7.62
C LYS A 48 -10.28 -1.47 -7.68
N THR A 49 -11.28 -2.00 -6.98
CA THR A 49 -12.67 -1.52 -7.03
C THR A 49 -12.91 -0.29 -6.14
N LYS A 50 -12.09 -0.06 -5.11
CA LYS A 50 -12.12 1.06 -4.14
C LYS A 50 -13.35 1.13 -3.23
N THR A 51 -14.55 0.97 -3.77
CA THR A 51 -15.82 1.04 -3.03
C THR A 51 -16.79 0.00 -3.57
N PHE A 52 -17.43 -0.75 -2.67
CA PHE A 52 -18.47 -1.71 -3.03
C PHE A 52 -19.83 -1.15 -2.61
N GLN A 53 -20.82 -1.31 -3.47
CA GLN A 53 -22.21 -0.96 -3.19
C GLN A 53 -22.98 -2.22 -2.82
N ILE A 54 -23.80 -2.12 -1.77
CA ILE A 54 -24.87 -3.08 -1.48
C ILE A 54 -26.22 -2.41 -1.74
N PRO A 55 -27.28 -3.19 -2.01
CA PRO A 55 -28.63 -2.66 -2.13
C PRO A 55 -29.00 -1.79 -0.92
N GLY A 56 -29.58 -0.61 -1.19
CA GLY A 56 -29.98 0.37 -0.16
C GLY A 56 -28.96 1.49 0.12
N ASP A 57 -28.18 1.92 -0.89
CA ASP A 57 -27.26 3.08 -0.86
C ASP A 57 -26.08 3.03 0.14
N TYR A 58 -25.80 1.87 0.73
CA TYR A 58 -24.65 1.71 1.60
C TYR A 58 -23.38 1.38 0.81
N ALA A 59 -22.40 2.27 0.89
CA ALA A 59 -21.04 2.04 0.40
C ALA A 59 -20.18 1.44 1.51
N PHE A 60 -19.49 0.34 1.24
CA PHE A 60 -18.53 -0.24 2.18
C PHE A 60 -17.13 -0.38 1.58
N LYS A 61 -16.15 -0.43 2.47
CA LYS A 61 -14.73 -0.59 2.15
C LYS A 61 -14.22 -1.84 2.83
N ILE A 62 -13.47 -2.64 2.08
CA ILE A 62 -12.74 -3.79 2.61
C ILE A 62 -11.30 -3.38 2.80
N PHE A 63 -10.77 -3.64 4.00
CA PHE A 63 -9.37 -3.39 4.33
C PHE A 63 -8.84 -4.53 5.20
N SER A 64 -7.52 -4.68 5.23
CA SER A 64 -6.90 -5.67 6.10
C SER A 64 -7.01 -5.23 7.55
N ASP A 65 -7.33 -6.17 8.43
CA ASP A 65 -7.01 -6.02 9.84
C ASP A 65 -5.48 -5.98 10.01
N MET A 66 -5.00 -5.02 10.77
CA MET A 66 -3.57 -4.73 10.95
C MET A 66 -3.33 -4.33 12.39
N SER A 67 -2.18 -4.72 12.95
CA SER A 67 -1.75 -4.19 14.23
C SER A 67 -1.58 -2.67 14.15
N VAL A 68 -1.72 -1.99 15.28
CA VAL A 68 -1.55 -0.52 15.37
C VAL A 68 -0.20 -0.09 14.79
N VAL A 69 0.86 -0.85 15.11
CA VAL A 69 2.23 -0.60 14.61
C VAL A 69 2.29 -0.73 13.09
N ALA A 70 1.72 -1.79 12.51
CA ALA A 70 1.69 -1.97 11.05
C ALA A 70 0.86 -0.86 10.37
N ALA A 71 -0.31 -0.52 10.91
CA ALA A 71 -1.14 0.57 10.39
C ALA A 71 -0.40 1.92 10.41
N HIS A 72 0.35 2.20 11.48
CA HIS A 72 1.22 3.36 11.60
C HIS A 72 2.28 3.37 10.49
N TRP A 73 3.07 2.31 10.35
CA TRP A 73 4.10 2.21 9.32
C TRP A 73 3.53 2.34 7.91
N ARG A 74 2.39 1.71 7.65
CA ARG A 74 1.71 1.82 6.35
C ARG A 74 1.36 3.25 6.00
N ARG A 75 0.89 4.05 6.97
CA ARG A 75 0.53 5.46 6.75
C ARG A 75 1.77 6.28 6.43
N GLU A 76 2.83 6.13 7.20
CA GLU A 76 4.09 6.84 6.97
C GLU A 76 4.71 6.50 5.61
N LEU A 77 4.82 5.20 5.30
CA LEU A 77 5.33 4.73 4.00
C LEU A 77 4.46 5.17 2.83
N LYS A 78 3.14 5.26 3.02
CA LYS A 78 2.23 5.84 2.01
C LYS A 78 2.58 7.29 1.71
N GLY A 79 2.90 8.08 2.74
CA GLY A 79 3.31 9.48 2.60
C GLY A 79 4.57 9.64 1.76
N MET A 80 5.47 8.65 1.78
CA MET A 80 6.74 8.69 1.06
C MET A 80 6.63 8.34 -0.43
N ILE A 81 5.52 7.76 -0.90
CA ILE A 81 5.34 7.35 -2.31
C ILE A 81 5.60 8.53 -3.25
N LEU A 82 5.02 9.70 -2.94
CA LEU A 82 5.17 10.89 -3.78
C LEU A 82 6.62 11.37 -3.84
N ALA A 83 7.37 11.23 -2.75
CA ALA A 83 8.78 11.63 -2.71
C ALA A 83 9.63 10.73 -3.62
N PHE A 84 9.41 9.41 -3.60
CA PHE A 84 10.06 8.49 -4.52
C PHE A 84 9.69 8.76 -5.99
N GLN A 85 8.41 9.03 -6.26
CA GLN A 85 7.94 9.37 -7.61
C GLN A 85 8.59 10.65 -8.13
N LYS A 86 8.73 11.68 -7.28
CA LYS A 86 9.44 12.92 -7.60
C LYS A 86 10.94 12.70 -7.84
N ALA A 87 11.53 11.70 -7.20
CA ALA A 87 12.93 11.31 -7.38
C ALA A 87 13.16 10.36 -8.57
N GLY A 88 12.16 10.16 -9.44
CA GLY A 88 12.28 9.32 -10.64
C GLY A 88 12.12 7.82 -10.39
N ALA A 89 11.73 7.40 -9.18
CA ALA A 89 11.49 6.00 -8.86
C ALA A 89 10.00 5.64 -8.95
N GLN A 90 9.70 4.42 -9.39
CA GLN A 90 8.34 3.89 -9.34
C GLN A 90 8.08 3.32 -7.94
N ALA A 91 7.15 3.91 -7.19
CA ALA A 91 6.83 3.47 -5.83
C ALA A 91 5.35 3.13 -5.65
N GLY A 92 5.08 2.12 -4.84
CA GLY A 92 3.71 1.73 -4.49
C GLY A 92 3.66 0.84 -3.25
N LEU A 93 2.53 0.88 -2.53
CA LEU A 93 2.31 0.00 -1.40
C LEU A 93 1.87 -1.38 -1.86
N VAL A 94 2.51 -2.39 -1.30
CA VAL A 94 2.13 -3.79 -1.37
C VAL A 94 1.64 -4.24 0.00
N GLN A 95 0.95 -5.39 0.03
CA GLN A 95 0.48 -6.13 1.22
C GLN A 95 0.83 -5.56 2.60
N GLN A 96 -0.22 -5.28 3.39
CA GLN A 96 -0.25 -4.94 4.82
C GLN A 96 0.66 -3.81 5.34
N SER A 97 1.84 -3.49 4.79
CA SER A 97 2.72 -2.37 5.18
C SER A 97 3.97 -2.22 4.29
N LYS A 98 4.10 -2.93 3.17
CA LYS A 98 5.37 -2.95 2.42
C LYS A 98 5.38 -1.88 1.35
N LEU A 99 6.44 -1.07 1.28
CA LEU A 99 6.67 -0.17 0.15
C LEU A 99 7.55 -0.88 -0.88
N LYS A 100 7.06 -1.02 -2.11
CA LYS A 100 7.85 -1.49 -3.26
C LYS A 100 8.34 -0.28 -4.02
N VAL A 101 9.65 -0.19 -4.21
CA VAL A 101 10.30 0.87 -4.98
C VAL A 101 11.10 0.23 -6.11
N PHE A 102 10.87 0.65 -7.35
CA PHE A 102 11.63 0.26 -8.51
C PHE A 102 12.43 1.45 -9.04
N PHE A 103 13.75 1.29 -9.11
CA PHE A 103 14.68 2.32 -9.55
C PHE A 103 15.91 1.64 -10.18
N GLN A 104 16.38 2.16 -11.33
CA GLN A 104 17.55 1.65 -12.06
C GLN A 104 17.57 0.13 -12.28
N GLY A 105 16.42 -0.45 -12.64
CA GLY A 105 16.31 -1.90 -12.88
C GLY A 105 16.24 -2.76 -11.62
N ARG A 106 16.32 -2.18 -10.42
CA ARG A 106 16.25 -2.91 -9.14
C ARG A 106 14.92 -2.69 -8.44
N THR A 107 14.39 -3.75 -7.84
CA THR A 107 13.20 -3.69 -6.98
C THR A 107 13.61 -3.79 -5.52
N ASN A 108 13.26 -2.81 -4.71
CA ASN A 108 13.47 -2.79 -3.26
C ASN A 108 12.14 -2.95 -2.52
N PHE A 109 12.11 -3.85 -1.54
CA PHE A 109 10.97 -4.04 -0.64
C PHE A 109 11.31 -3.48 0.73
N ILE A 110 10.55 -2.49 1.18
CA ILE A 110 10.86 -1.69 2.35
C ILE A 110 9.75 -1.88 3.39
N TYR A 111 10.18 -2.11 4.63
CA TYR A 111 9.31 -2.49 5.76
C TYR A 111 9.27 -1.42 6.85
N THR A 112 10.23 -0.50 6.87
CA THR A 112 10.38 0.55 7.88
C THR A 112 10.59 1.91 7.22
N VAL A 113 10.22 2.97 7.93
CA VAL A 113 10.39 4.35 7.42
C VAL A 113 11.86 4.73 7.32
N ASP A 114 12.70 4.27 8.23
CA ASP A 114 14.13 4.63 8.22
C ASP A 114 14.82 4.04 6.99
N ALA A 115 14.54 2.77 6.65
CA ALA A 115 15.03 2.18 5.42
C ALA A 115 14.49 2.90 4.17
N ALA A 116 13.25 3.40 4.20
CA ALA A 116 12.69 4.20 3.12
C ALA A 116 13.41 5.55 2.97
N LYS A 117 13.75 6.21 4.08
CA LYS A 117 14.49 7.48 4.08
C LYS A 117 15.91 7.30 3.55
N SER A 118 16.60 6.26 4.00
CA SER A 118 17.95 5.93 3.54
C SER A 118 17.98 5.68 2.03
N LEU A 119 17.05 4.89 1.50
CA LEU A 119 16.98 4.65 0.05
C LEU A 119 16.63 5.92 -0.74
N LEU A 120 15.69 6.73 -0.24
CA LEU A 120 15.34 7.98 -0.92
C LEU A 120 16.54 8.94 -1.00
N HIS A 121 17.33 9.03 0.05
CA HIS A 121 18.56 9.82 0.07
C HIS A 121 19.59 9.30 -0.93
N GLU A 122 19.77 7.97 -1.03
CA GLU A 122 20.64 7.34 -2.02
C GLU A 122 20.20 7.68 -3.46
N ILE A 123 18.90 7.59 -3.76
CA ILE A 123 18.35 7.92 -5.07
C ILE A 123 18.59 9.37 -5.43
N LEU A 124 18.30 10.31 -4.52
CA LEU A 124 18.49 11.74 -4.74
C LEU A 124 19.96 12.09 -5.00
N ASN A 125 20.89 11.43 -4.30
CA ASN A 125 22.32 11.64 -4.53
C ASN A 125 22.79 11.07 -5.88
N SER A 126 22.23 9.93 -6.31
CA SER A 126 22.54 9.33 -7.61
C SER A 126 22.08 10.22 -8.79
N GLU A 127 20.93 10.88 -8.66
CA GLU A 127 20.42 11.87 -9.61
C GLU A 127 21.34 13.09 -9.72
N GLN A 128 21.81 13.62 -8.59
CA GLN A 128 22.72 14.77 -8.56
C GLN A 128 24.05 14.46 -9.25
N LEU A 129 24.62 13.27 -9.01
CA LEU A 129 25.84 12.81 -9.67
C LEU A 129 25.66 12.63 -11.19
N GLY A 130 24.49 12.17 -11.64
CA GLY A 130 24.15 12.07 -13.07
C GLY A 130 24.08 13.43 -13.76
N ARG A 131 23.49 14.45 -13.10
CA ARG A 131 23.40 15.82 -13.65
C ARG A 131 24.76 16.50 -13.75
N ILE A 132 25.64 16.31 -12.76
CA ILE A 132 27.02 16.86 -12.81
C ILE A 132 27.81 16.28 -13.99
N ARG A 133 27.58 15.00 -14.33
CA ARG A 133 28.26 14.34 -15.47
C ARG A 133 27.66 14.68 -16.84
N GLY A 134 26.39 15.04 -16.92
CA GLY A 134 25.69 15.38 -18.18
C GLY A 134 25.81 16.85 -18.63
N GLY A 135 26.31 17.75 -17.79
CA GLY A 135 26.38 19.20 -18.07
C GLY A 135 27.63 19.68 -18.82
N GLY A 136 28.52 18.80 -19.25
CA GLY A 136 29.85 19.15 -19.79
C GLY A 136 30.00 19.18 -21.31
N ALA A 137 28.93 19.05 -22.09
CA ALA A 137 29.02 18.99 -23.56
C ALA A 137 28.19 20.09 -24.22
N GLY A 138 28.70 21.33 -24.20
CA GLY A 138 28.01 22.44 -24.85
C GLY A 138 28.67 23.80 -24.71
N ALA A 139 29.98 23.90 -24.91
CA ALA A 139 30.66 25.19 -25.05
C ALA A 139 31.93 25.05 -25.91
N GLU A 140 31.75 24.84 -27.21
CA GLU A 140 32.68 25.30 -28.25
C GLU A 140 32.11 24.91 -29.62
N LYS A 141 31.53 25.88 -30.34
CA LYS A 141 31.75 26.04 -31.78
C LYS A 141 31.67 27.53 -32.10
N THR A 142 32.85 28.04 -32.44
CA THR A 142 33.20 29.22 -33.26
C THR A 142 32.20 29.53 -34.36
#